data_AF-A0A951WKR3-F1
#
_entry.id   AF-A0A951WKR3-F1
#
_cell.length_a   1.000
_cell.length_b   1.000
_cell.length_c   1.000
_cell.angle_alpha   90.00
_cell.angle_beta   90.00
_cell.angle_gamma   90.00
#
_symmetry.space_group_name_H-M   'P 1'
#
loop_
_entity.id
_entity.type
_entity.pdbx_description
1 polymer ?
#
loop_
_entity_poly.entity_id
_entity_poly.type
_entity_poly.pdbx_seq_one_letter_code
_entity_poly.pdbx_strand_id
1 'polypeptide(L)'
;MSFFNKPGAKRWSLGARALSEKLAKEFLLELTTACENFIEEEKRSTVEEEDVKIALIDLAKKLGDQRIQLSSAKFTHKELINSIRVLKDRMEKRIKEKA
;
A
#
# COMPACT_ATOMS: atom_id res chain seq x y z
N MET A 1 -2.55 -17.79 -2.62
CA MET A 1 -1.32 -18.17 -1.87
C MET A 1 -0.86 -16.98 -1.04
N SER A 2 -0.62 -17.15 0.27
CA SER A 2 -0.18 -16.05 1.13
C SER A 2 1.30 -15.73 0.87
N PHE A 3 1.61 -14.46 0.57
CA PHE A 3 2.99 -13.97 0.35
C PHE A 3 3.92 -14.17 1.56
N PHE A 4 3.36 -14.51 2.74
CA PHE A 4 4.06 -14.52 4.01
C PHE A 4 4.55 -15.90 4.48
N ASN A 5 4.35 -16.96 3.70
CA ASN A 5 4.65 -18.36 4.08
C ASN A 5 5.71 -19.04 3.17
N LYS A 6 6.72 -18.30 2.70
CA LYS A 6 7.89 -18.91 2.02
C LYS A 6 8.99 -19.25 3.04
N PRO A 7 9.71 -20.40 2.91
CA PRO A 7 10.89 -20.70 3.71
C PRO A 7 11.93 -19.57 3.56
N GLY A 8 12.51 -19.11 4.67
CA GLY A 8 13.44 -17.97 4.69
C GLY A 8 12.79 -16.58 4.65
N ALA A 9 11.46 -16.49 4.59
CA ALA A 9 10.76 -15.21 4.67
C ALA A 9 10.90 -14.59 6.07
N LYS A 10 11.16 -13.27 6.10
CA LYS A 10 11.08 -12.49 7.34
C LYS A 10 9.72 -12.73 8.01
N ARG A 11 9.69 -12.91 9.33
CA ARG A 11 8.42 -13.06 10.07
C ARG A 11 7.73 -11.70 10.16
N TRP A 12 6.47 -11.64 9.73
CA TRP A 12 5.61 -10.47 9.87
C TRP A 12 4.73 -10.63 11.10
N SER A 13 4.48 -9.54 11.83
CA SER A 13 3.47 -9.54 12.88
C SER A 13 2.06 -9.71 12.28
N LEU A 14 1.12 -10.22 13.07
CA LEU A 14 -0.27 -10.38 12.63
C LEU A 14 -0.88 -9.07 12.13
N GLY A 15 -0.62 -7.96 12.85
CA GLY A 15 -1.08 -6.63 12.45
C GLY A 15 -0.48 -6.16 11.13
N ALA A 16 0.82 -6.40 10.90
CA ALA A 16 1.46 -6.02 9.64
C ALA A 16 0.90 -6.81 8.44
N ARG A 17 0.56 -8.10 8.64
CA ARG A 17 -0.11 -8.92 7.62
C ARG A 17 -1.50 -8.38 7.30
N ALA A 18 -2.31 -8.15 8.33
CA ALA A 18 -3.67 -7.65 8.16
C ALA A 18 -3.71 -6.28 7.45
N LEU A 19 -2.80 -5.37 7.81
CA LEU A 19 -2.67 -4.08 7.16
C LEU A 19 -2.26 -4.23 5.69
N SER A 20 -1.26 -5.07 5.40
CA SER A 20 -0.81 -5.31 4.03
C SER A 20 -1.91 -5.89 3.14
N GLU A 21 -2.70 -6.83 3.65
CA GLU A 21 -3.81 -7.42 2.91
C GLU A 21 -4.92 -6.40 2.64
N LYS A 22 -5.20 -5.52 3.60
CA LYS A 22 -6.19 -4.46 3.45
C LYS A 22 -5.75 -3.42 2.42
N LEU A 23 -4.50 -2.99 2.47
CA LEU A 23 -3.91 -2.07 1.49
C LEU A 23 -3.91 -2.67 0.08
N ALA A 24 -3.60 -3.96 -0.06
CA ALA A 24 -3.63 -4.64 -1.35
C ALA A 24 -5.04 -4.66 -1.96
N LYS A 25 -6.08 -4.87 -1.13
CA LYS A 25 -7.47 -4.83 -1.58
C LYS A 25 -7.88 -3.42 -2.03
N GLU A 26 -7.55 -2.39 -1.27
CA GLU A 26 -7.83 -0.99 -1.64
C GLU A 26 -7.13 -0.61 -2.94
N PHE A 27 -5.85 -0.98 -3.10
CA PHE A 27 -5.10 -0.71 -4.32
C PHE A 27 -5.71 -1.41 -5.55
N LEU A 28 -6.09 -2.68 -5.41
CA LEU A 28 -6.72 -3.42 -6.51
C LEU A 28 -8.07 -2.82 -6.92
N LEU A 29 -8.85 -2.33 -5.95
CA LEU A 29 -10.12 -1.66 -6.24
C LEU A 29 -9.90 -0.39 -7.09
N GLU A 30 -8.98 0.48 -6.66
CA GLU A 30 -8.65 1.71 -7.40
C GLU A 30 -8.12 1.41 -8.82
N LEU A 31 -7.30 0.36 -8.96
CA LEU A 31 -6.80 -0.07 -10.26
C LEU A 31 -7.93 -0.55 -11.17
N THR A 32 -8.84 -1.38 -10.67
CA THR A 32 -9.99 -1.87 -11.44
C THR A 32 -10.88 -0.71 -11.88
N THR A 33 -11.20 0.22 -10.98
CA THR A 33 -12.02 1.40 -11.31
C THR A 33 -11.34 2.28 -12.36
N ALA A 34 -10.02 2.46 -12.30
CA ALA A 34 -9.29 3.20 -13.32
C ALA A 34 -9.38 2.53 -14.69
N CYS A 35 -9.25 1.20 -14.76
CA CYS A 35 -9.43 0.46 -16.01
C CYS A 35 -10.86 0.55 -16.54
N GLU A 36 -11.88 0.42 -15.67
CA GLU A 36 -13.30 0.51 -16.04
C GLU A 36 -13.63 1.88 -16.64
N ASN A 37 -13.17 2.96 -16.02
CA ASN A 37 -13.36 4.32 -16.55
C ASN A 37 -12.71 4.48 -17.93
N PHE A 38 -11.50 3.94 -18.12
CA PHE A 38 -10.78 4.04 -19.39
C PHE A 38 -11.54 3.33 -20.53
N ILE A 39 -12.00 2.10 -20.30
CA ILE A 39 -12.74 1.36 -21.33
C ILE A 39 -14.12 1.95 -21.60
N GLU A 40 -14.76 2.57 -20.59
CA GLU A 40 -16.02 3.29 -20.76
C GLU A 40 -15.83 4.52 -21.67
N GLU A 41 -14.78 5.31 -21.44
CA GLU A 41 -14.40 6.45 -22.28
C GLU A 41 -14.10 6.02 -23.73
N GLU A 42 -13.41 4.90 -23.90
CA GLU A 42 -13.08 4.36 -25.22
C GLU A 42 -14.21 3.52 -25.86
N LYS A 43 -15.35 3.37 -25.18
CA LYS A 43 -16.51 2.56 -25.62
C LYS A 43 -16.12 1.11 -25.95
N ARG A 44 -15.13 0.56 -25.24
CA ARG A 44 -14.70 -0.84 -25.34
C ARG A 44 -15.37 -1.66 -24.23
N SER A 45 -15.55 -2.95 -24.47
CA SER A 45 -16.15 -3.89 -23.52
C SER A 45 -15.11 -4.83 -22.88
N THR A 46 -13.83 -4.66 -23.20
CA THR A 46 -12.77 -5.58 -22.79
C THR A 46 -11.55 -4.76 -22.40
N VAL A 47 -11.04 -5.02 -21.19
CA VAL A 47 -9.79 -4.46 -20.68
C VAL A 47 -8.63 -5.25 -21.25
N GLU A 48 -7.69 -4.56 -21.89
CA GLU A 48 -6.46 -5.12 -22.43
C GLU A 48 -5.28 -4.95 -21.45
N GLU A 49 -4.17 -5.64 -21.71
CA GLU A 49 -2.98 -5.56 -20.86
C GLU A 49 -2.42 -4.12 -20.82
N GLU A 50 -2.45 -3.42 -21.94
CA GLU A 50 -2.02 -2.03 -22.09
C GLU A 50 -2.84 -1.08 -21.22
N ASP A 51 -4.15 -1.30 -21.09
CA ASP A 51 -5.04 -0.49 -20.25
C ASP A 51 -4.63 -0.61 -18.78
N VAL A 52 -4.31 -1.82 -18.34
CA VAL A 52 -3.81 -2.06 -16.98
C VAL A 52 -2.46 -1.37 -16.75
N LYS A 53 -1.55 -1.42 -17.74
CA LYS A 53 -0.25 -0.71 -17.65
C LYS A 53 -0.44 0.80 -17.53
N ILE A 54 -1.34 1.38 -18.32
CA ILE A 54 -1.66 2.81 -18.28
C ILE A 54 -2.28 3.19 -16.93
N ALA A 55 -3.27 2.42 -16.48
CA ALA A 55 -3.92 2.62 -15.19
C ALA A 55 -2.93 2.52 -14.02
N LEU A 56 -1.96 1.61 -14.07
CA LEU A 56 -0.90 1.49 -13.06
C LEU A 56 -0.01 2.75 -13.00
N ILE A 57 0.37 3.30 -14.15
CA ILE A 57 1.19 4.53 -14.21
C ILE A 57 0.41 5.72 -13.66
N ASP A 58 -0.86 5.85 -14.04
CA ASP A 58 -1.73 6.92 -13.55
C ASP A 58 -1.99 6.80 -12.03
N LEU A 59 -2.27 5.59 -11.54
CA LEU A 59 -2.47 5.31 -10.13
C LEU A 59 -1.20 5.62 -9.31
N ALA A 60 -0.02 5.25 -9.81
CA ALA A 60 1.24 5.59 -9.16
C ALA A 60 1.45 7.11 -9.06
N LYS A 61 1.12 7.87 -10.11
CA LYS A 61 1.16 9.34 -10.08
C LYS A 61 0.16 9.91 -9.07
N LYS A 62 -1.08 9.44 -9.08
CA LYS A 62 -2.14 9.89 -8.16
C LYS A 62 -1.81 9.59 -6.69
N LEU A 63 -1.17 8.46 -6.39
CA LEU A 63 -0.67 8.14 -5.05
C LEU A 63 0.48 9.06 -4.63
N GLY A 64 1.41 9.36 -5.55
CA GLY A 64 2.50 10.32 -5.31
C GLY A 64 1.98 11.74 -5.02
N ASP A 65 0.98 12.18 -5.78
CA ASP A 65 0.32 13.46 -5.62
C ASP A 65 -0.70 13.49 -4.45
N GLN A 66 -0.86 12.39 -3.71
CA GLN A 66 -1.86 12.22 -2.64
C GLN A 66 -3.32 12.45 -3.06
N ARG A 67 -3.62 12.37 -4.37
CA ARG A 67 -4.96 12.49 -4.94
C ARG A 67 -5.82 11.26 -4.67
N ILE A 68 -5.18 10.10 -4.55
CA ILE A 68 -5.80 8.88 -4.04
C ILE A 68 -5.23 8.61 -2.65
N GLN A 69 -6.12 8.39 -1.69
CA GLN A 69 -5.74 8.08 -0.32
C GLN A 69 -6.21 6.68 0.03
N LEU A 70 -5.26 5.75 0.18
CA LEU A 70 -5.55 4.44 0.77
C LEU A 70 -5.94 4.66 2.23
N SER A 71 -7.23 4.52 2.52
CA SER A 71 -7.82 4.84 3.84
C SER A 71 -7.15 4.07 4.96
N SER A 72 -6.70 2.84 4.67
CA SER A 72 -5.97 2.00 5.62
C SER A 72 -4.54 2.45 5.87
N ALA A 73 -3.97 3.30 5.03
CA ALA A 73 -2.64 3.88 5.25
C ALA A 73 -2.67 5.07 6.22
N LYS A 74 -3.86 5.57 6.58
CA LYS A 74 -4.01 6.67 7.54
C LYS A 74 -3.74 6.19 8.96
N PHE A 75 -2.84 6.87 9.65
CA PHE A 75 -2.69 6.73 11.08
C PHE A 75 -3.87 7.43 11.78
N THR A 76 -4.51 6.74 12.72
CA THR A 76 -5.21 7.44 13.78
C THR A 76 -4.22 8.24 14.63
N HIS A 77 -4.68 9.29 15.32
CA HIS A 77 -3.82 10.09 16.19
C HIS A 77 -3.03 9.24 17.19
N LYS A 78 -3.67 8.21 17.76
CA LYS A 78 -3.05 7.25 18.69
C LYS A 78 -1.97 6.40 18.01
N GLU A 79 -2.22 5.90 16.81
CA GLU A 79 -1.23 5.10 16.06
C GLU A 79 -0.03 5.94 15.63
N LEU A 80 -0.24 7.21 15.29
CA LEU A 80 0.82 8.14 14.95
C LEU A 80 1.75 8.36 16.16
N ILE A 81 1.19 8.71 17.32
CA ILE A 81 1.96 8.89 18.56
C ILE A 81 2.74 7.63 18.92
N ASN A 82 2.10 6.46 18.83
CA ASN A 82 2.76 5.18 19.11
C ASN A 82 3.92 4.91 18.13
N SER A 83 3.73 5.22 16.84
CA SER A 83 4.75 5.02 15.82
C SER A 83 5.96 5.94 16.02
N ILE A 84 5.72 7.20 16.38
CA ILE A 84 6.79 8.16 16.75
C ILE A 84 7.56 7.66 17.97
N ARG A 85 6.88 7.15 19.00
CA ARG A 85 7.52 6.59 20.20
C ARG A 85 8.43 5.41 19.85
N VAL A 86 7.93 4.45 19.08
CA VAL A 86 8.72 3.28 18.63
C VAL A 86 9.94 3.70 17.81
N LEU A 87 9.81 4.72 16.96
CA LEU A 87 10.93 5.25 16.19
C LEU A 87 11.99 5.88 17.10
N LYS A 88 11.56 6.71 18.07
CA LYS A 88 12.44 7.32 19.08
C LYS A 88 13.22 6.25 19.84
N ASP A 89 12.54 5.24 20.38
CA ASP A 89 13.16 4.17 21.16
C ASP A 89 14.20 3.39 20.33
N ARG A 90 13.91 3.15 19.04
CA ARG A 90 14.85 2.49 18.11
C ARG A 90 16.06 3.36 17.77
N MET A 91 15.89 4.68 17.72
CA MET A 91 17.01 5.60 17.49
C MET A 91 17.92 5.65 18.71
N GLU A 92 17.36 5.81 19.90
CA GLU A 92 18.12 5.83 21.15
C GLU A 92 18.90 4.53 21.37
N LYS A 93 18.29 3.38 21.08
CA LYS A 93 18.98 2.09 21.14
C LYS A 93 20.18 2.03 20.19
N ARG A 94 20.03 2.47 18.95
CA ARG A 94 21.12 2.48 17.95
C ARG A 94 22.25 3.45 18.29
N ILE A 95 21.95 4.55 18.98
CA ILE A 95 22.97 5.48 19.47
C ILE A 95 23.78 4.83 20.60
N LYS A 96 23.10 4.18 21.55
CA LYS A 96 23.75 3.46 22.67
C LYS A 96 24.59 2.27 22.23
N GLU A 97 24.19 1.56 21.17
CA GLU A 97 24.97 0.43 20.62
C GLU A 97 26.20 0.87 19.82
N LYS A 98 26.31 2.16 19.48
CA LYS A 98 27.44 2.75 18.72
C LYS A 98 28.39 3.58 19.60
N ALA A 99 28.07 3.80 20.86
CA ALA A 99 28.88 4.50 21.85
C ALA A 99 29.65 3.49 22.70
#